data_AF-A0A661XS64-F1
#
_entry.id   AF-A0A661XS64-F1
#
_cell.length_a   1.000
_cell.length_b   1.000
_cell.length_c   1.000
_cell.angle_alpha   90.00
_cell.angle_beta   90.00
_cell.angle_gamma   90.00
#
_symmetry.space_group_name_H-M   'P 1'
#
loop_
_entity.id
_entity.type
_entity.pdbx_description
1 polymer ?
#
loop_
_entity_poly.entity_id
_entity_poly.type
_entity_poly.pdbx_seq_one_letter_code
_entity_poly.pdbx_strand_id
1 'polypeptide(L)'
;MYPITILFIFLLILFLGGIRIIYQYKRAVKFRFGRFIKVLQPGFRWIIPVIETVQIVDIRVITSNIDTQEIMTRDNVPSKINGVLFFEIKDAQKAVLEVADYHFAISQLAQASLRDVCGKVELDTILSRRDEMGDNIREIVERETKDWGIAILDVKIKDIELPENMKRSMANQAEAERSRRARIILAEAEQQAAVKLVEAGKMIDESPSAIKLRLYQTLADIASEKNSTIIFPFPEEILYKKKDSKKNIE
;
A
#
# COMPACT_ATOMS: atom_id res chain seq x y z
N MET A 1 4.29 70.14 22.48
CA MET A 1 5.24 69.35 21.66
C MET A 1 5.09 67.84 21.87
N TYR A 2 4.86 67.38 23.11
CA TYR A 2 4.62 65.96 23.43
C TYR A 2 3.39 65.26 22.80
N PRO A 3 2.22 65.90 22.56
CA PRO A 3 1.08 65.17 22.01
C PRO A 3 1.26 64.77 20.54
N ILE A 4 1.99 65.58 19.76
CA ILE A 4 2.27 65.31 18.35
C ILE A 4 3.29 64.16 18.22
N THR A 5 4.30 64.12 19.09
CA THR A 5 5.29 63.03 19.09
C THR A 5 4.66 61.70 19.53
N ILE A 6 3.75 61.70 20.51
CA ILE A 6 3.00 60.51 20.93
C ILE A 6 2.09 60.00 19.80
N LEU A 7 1.38 60.89 19.11
CA LEU A 7 0.54 60.53 17.96
C LEU A 7 1.37 59.92 16.84
N PHE A 8 2.56 60.48 16.56
CA PHE A 8 3.45 59.98 15.52
C PHE A 8 4.00 58.59 15.86
N ILE A 9 4.42 58.37 17.11
CA ILE A 9 4.87 57.06 17.59
C ILE A 9 3.73 56.02 17.52
N PHE A 10 2.51 56.41 17.88
CA PHE A 10 1.34 55.54 17.79
C PHE A 10 1.02 55.16 16.34
N LEU A 11 1.04 56.13 15.42
CA LEU A 11 0.83 55.89 13.99
C LEU A 11 1.93 54.98 13.41
N LEU A 12 3.17 55.17 13.83
CA LEU A 12 4.32 54.38 13.42
C LEU A 12 4.17 52.91 13.89
N ILE A 13 3.79 52.70 15.15
CA ILE A 13 3.53 51.35 15.70
C ILE A 13 2.40 50.65 14.93
N LEU A 14 1.34 51.38 14.61
CA LEU A 14 0.20 50.85 13.85
C LEU A 14 0.60 50.51 12.41
N PHE A 15 1.49 51.30 11.80
CA PHE A 15 2.02 51.03 10.46
C PHE A 15 2.91 49.78 10.45
N LEU A 16 3.84 49.65 11.42
CA LEU A 16 4.74 48.50 11.52
C LEU A 16 4.00 47.20 11.89
N GLY A 17 2.97 47.28 12.74
CA GLY A 17 2.14 46.13 13.13
C GLY A 17 1.31 45.52 11.99
N GLY A 18 1.19 46.25 10.88
CA GLY A 18 0.48 45.81 9.67
C GLY A 18 1.29 44.91 8.75
N ILE A 19 2.59 44.76 8.98
CA ILE A 19 3.46 44.00 8.08
C ILE A 19 3.25 42.49 8.32
N ARG A 20 2.80 41.76 7.30
CA ARG A 20 2.76 40.29 7.31
C ARG A 20 3.50 39.69 6.11
N ILE A 21 4.25 38.64 6.39
CA ILE A 21 4.92 37.83 5.38
C ILE A 21 4.12 36.54 5.21
N ILE A 22 3.65 36.29 3.99
CA ILE A 22 2.94 35.05 3.64
C ILE A 22 3.89 34.18 2.83
N TYR A 23 4.19 32.99 3.36
CA TYR A 23 5.04 32.03 2.66
C TYR A 23 4.35 31.45 1.42
N GLN A 24 5.13 30.94 0.45
CA GLN A 24 4.60 30.40 -0.81
C GLN A 24 3.58 29.28 -0.65
N TYR A 25 3.78 28.45 0.38
CA TYR A 25 2.92 27.33 0.74
C TYR A 25 1.70 27.72 1.58
N LYS A 26 1.50 29.01 1.83
CA LYS A 26 0.34 29.52 2.56
C LYS A 26 -0.50 30.43 1.67
N ARG A 27 -1.79 30.49 1.96
CA ARG A 27 -2.73 31.47 1.42
C ARG A 27 -3.41 32.16 2.58
N ALA A 28 -3.67 33.45 2.44
CA ALA A 28 -4.22 34.21 3.55
C ALA A 28 -5.53 34.88 3.13
N VAL A 29 -6.62 34.49 3.77
CA VAL A 29 -7.96 35.03 3.53
C VAL A 29 -8.08 36.31 4.33
N LYS A 30 -8.27 37.43 3.63
CA LYS A 30 -8.34 38.77 4.24
C LYS A 30 -9.78 39.18 4.47
N PHE A 31 -10.06 39.54 5.72
CA PHE A 31 -11.32 40.08 6.18
C PHE A 31 -11.16 41.53 6.62
N ARG A 32 -12.22 42.32 6.47
CA ARG A 32 -12.32 43.69 6.98
C ARG A 32 -13.67 43.86 7.65
N PHE A 33 -13.68 44.20 8.94
CA PHE A 33 -14.91 44.26 9.73
C PHE A 33 -15.82 43.01 9.54
N GLY A 34 -15.21 41.83 9.42
CA GLY A 34 -15.92 40.56 9.20
C GLY A 34 -16.34 40.27 7.75
N ARG A 35 -16.18 41.19 6.80
CA ARG A 35 -16.45 40.92 5.37
C ARG A 35 -15.22 40.42 4.65
N PHE A 36 -15.39 39.38 3.83
CA PHE A 36 -14.35 38.90 2.92
C PHE A 36 -14.00 39.98 1.89
N ILE A 37 -12.71 40.21 1.66
CA ILE A 37 -12.23 41.10 0.60
C ILE A 37 -11.56 40.31 -0.51
N LYS A 38 -10.48 39.59 -0.17
CA LYS A 38 -9.64 38.90 -1.15
C LYS A 38 -8.76 37.85 -0.48
N VAL A 39 -8.32 36.89 -1.29
CA VAL A 39 -7.23 35.98 -0.94
C VAL A 39 -5.89 36.67 -1.26
N LEU A 40 -5.02 36.77 -0.26
CA LEU A 40 -3.68 37.29 -0.40
C LEU A 40 -2.74 36.19 -0.91
N GLN A 41 -2.12 36.45 -2.06
CA GLN A 41 -1.05 35.63 -2.59
C GLN A 41 0.26 35.82 -1.77
N PRO A 42 1.20 34.85 -1.86
CA PRO A 42 2.48 34.89 -1.17
C PRO A 42 3.28 36.17 -1.37
N GLY A 43 4.16 36.45 -0.40
CA GLY A 43 5.06 37.60 -0.41
C GLY A 43 4.75 38.61 0.69
N PHE A 44 5.33 39.79 0.53
CA PHE A 44 5.15 40.91 1.45
C PHE A 44 3.75 41.50 1.28
N ARG A 45 2.94 41.47 2.35
CA ARG A 45 1.61 42.04 2.37
C ARG A 45 1.43 42.93 3.58
N TRP A 46 0.94 44.14 3.34
CA TRP A 46 0.56 45.05 4.39
C TRP A 46 -0.95 44.98 4.63
N ILE A 47 -1.32 44.85 5.91
CA ILE A 47 -2.70 44.87 6.40
C ILE A 47 -2.85 46.00 7.42
N ILE A 48 -4.03 46.56 7.53
CA ILE A 48 -4.34 47.60 8.52
C ILE A 48 -4.66 46.88 9.83
N PRO A 49 -3.77 46.91 10.84
CA PRO A 49 -4.07 46.29 12.11
C PRO A 49 -5.29 46.97 12.74
N VAL A 50 -6.04 46.24 13.58
CA VAL A 50 -7.35 46.62 14.17
C VAL A 50 -8.55 46.42 13.24
N ILE A 51 -8.48 46.84 11.99
CA ILE A 51 -9.63 46.79 11.06
C ILE A 51 -9.67 45.49 10.24
N GLU A 52 -8.48 45.00 9.87
CA GLU A 52 -8.33 43.86 8.98
C GLU A 52 -7.80 42.65 9.73
N THR A 53 -8.49 41.51 9.58
CA THR A 53 -8.07 40.21 10.10
C THR A 53 -7.69 39.31 8.93
N VAL A 54 -6.71 38.43 9.15
CA VAL A 54 -6.23 37.52 8.13
C VAL A 54 -6.10 36.13 8.71
N GLN A 55 -6.79 35.18 8.09
CA GLN A 55 -6.70 33.75 8.41
C GLN A 55 -5.79 33.08 7.39
N ILE A 56 -4.79 32.36 7.89
CA ILE A 56 -3.76 31.75 7.05
C ILE A 56 -4.02 30.26 6.97
N VAL A 57 -4.03 29.73 5.75
CA VAL A 57 -4.29 28.33 5.42
C VAL A 57 -3.09 27.77 4.66
N ASP A 58 -2.69 26.55 4.99
CA ASP A 58 -1.65 25.83 4.26
C ASP A 58 -2.27 25.16 3.03
N ILE A 59 -1.61 25.29 1.87
CA ILE A 59 -2.07 24.69 0.61
C ILE A 59 -1.35 23.37 0.29
N ARG A 60 -0.41 22.94 1.12
CA ARG A 60 0.26 21.64 0.96
C ARG A 60 -0.71 20.50 1.22
N VAL A 61 -0.28 19.30 0.83
CA VAL A 61 -0.93 18.06 1.24
C VAL A 61 -0.88 17.94 2.76
N ILE A 62 -2.06 17.85 3.36
CA ILE A 62 -2.27 17.61 4.78
C ILE A 62 -2.72 16.17 4.94
N THR A 63 -2.16 15.51 5.96
CA THR A 63 -2.58 14.17 6.38
C THR A 63 -3.50 14.28 7.58
N SER A 64 -4.70 13.73 7.49
CA SER A 64 -5.61 13.58 8.64
C SER A 64 -5.89 12.11 8.89
N ASN A 65 -5.84 11.69 10.15
CA ASN A 65 -6.19 10.33 10.53
C ASN A 65 -7.72 10.23 10.67
N ILE A 66 -8.28 9.13 10.19
CA ILE A 66 -9.67 8.75 10.39
C ILE A 66 -9.71 7.91 11.66
N ASP A 67 -10.46 8.36 12.66
CA ASP A 67 -10.61 7.63 13.93
C ASP A 67 -11.22 6.24 13.71
N THR A 68 -10.78 5.29 14.53
CA THR A 68 -11.22 3.90 14.47
C THR A 68 -12.73 3.77 14.59
N GLN A 69 -13.36 3.08 13.63
CA GLN A 69 -14.79 2.80 13.59
C GLN A 69 -15.06 1.32 13.82
N GLU A 70 -16.00 1.00 14.71
CA GLU A 70 -16.52 -0.35 14.86
C GLU A 70 -17.69 -0.57 13.89
N ILE A 71 -17.54 -1.56 13.02
CA ILE A 71 -18.50 -1.84 11.95
C ILE A 71 -18.75 -3.34 11.83
N MET A 72 -19.91 -3.70 11.29
CA MET A 72 -20.18 -5.06 10.81
C MET A 72 -20.08 -5.06 9.29
N THR A 73 -19.26 -5.96 8.76
CA THR A 73 -19.15 -6.21 7.32
C THR A 73 -20.38 -6.97 6.80
N ARG A 74 -20.49 -7.12 5.48
CA ARG A 74 -21.61 -7.86 4.84
C ARG A 74 -21.79 -9.28 5.37
N ASP A 75 -20.70 -9.90 5.82
CA ASP A 75 -20.68 -11.28 6.33
C ASP A 75 -20.90 -11.37 7.85
N ASN A 76 -21.44 -10.29 8.45
CA ASN A 76 -21.67 -10.16 9.88
C ASN A 76 -20.39 -10.33 10.74
N VAL A 77 -19.22 -10.01 10.19
CA VAL A 77 -17.97 -10.03 10.97
C VAL A 77 -17.75 -8.65 11.60
N PRO A 78 -17.79 -8.54 12.94
CA PRO A 78 -17.46 -7.29 13.61
C PRO A 78 -15.97 -6.99 13.40
N SER A 79 -15.66 -5.79 12.94
CA SER A 79 -14.31 -5.34 12.63
C SER A 79 -14.13 -3.89 13.05
N LYS A 80 -12.95 -3.55 13.55
CA LYS A 80 -12.57 -2.15 13.79
C LYS A 80 -11.65 -1.69 12.68
N ILE A 81 -12.00 -0.62 11.99
CA ILE A 81 -11.26 -0.14 10.83
C ILE A 81 -10.88 1.32 11.05
N ASN A 82 -9.63 1.66 10.72
CA ASN A 82 -9.15 3.04 10.68
C ASN A 82 -8.48 3.33 9.32
N GLY A 83 -8.16 4.59 9.10
CA GLY A 83 -7.56 5.03 7.85
C GLY A 83 -6.84 6.36 7.95
N VAL A 84 -6.22 6.75 6.85
CA VAL A 84 -5.55 8.04 6.70
C VAL A 84 -6.03 8.67 5.41
N LEU A 85 -6.36 9.95 5.50
CA LEU A 85 -6.80 10.79 4.41
C LEU A 85 -5.69 11.77 4.03
N PHE A 86 -5.43 11.88 2.73
CA PHE A 86 -4.52 12.87 2.15
C PHE A 86 -5.36 13.87 1.36
N PHE A 87 -5.33 15.14 1.76
CA PHE A 87 -6.05 16.20 1.06
C PHE A 87 -5.24 17.48 0.96
N GLU A 88 -5.56 18.31 -0.01
CA GLU A 88 -4.98 19.64 -0.17
C GLU A 88 -6.08 20.68 -0.38
N ILE A 89 -5.78 21.93 -0.03
CA ILE A 89 -6.73 23.03 -0.14
C ILE A 89 -6.46 23.76 -1.46
N LYS A 90 -7.34 23.57 -2.44
CA LYS A 90 -7.24 24.24 -3.75
C LYS A 90 -7.76 25.67 -3.68
N ASP A 91 -8.85 25.89 -2.96
CA ASP A 91 -9.45 27.21 -2.77
C ASP A 91 -9.56 27.57 -1.28
N ALA A 92 -8.62 28.42 -0.84
CA ALA A 92 -8.57 28.89 0.54
C ALA A 92 -9.77 29.79 0.92
N GLN A 93 -10.42 30.45 -0.05
CA GLN A 93 -11.59 31.27 0.24
C GLN A 93 -12.75 30.37 0.66
N LYS A 94 -13.07 29.35 -0.15
CA LYS A 94 -14.15 28.41 0.15
C LYS A 94 -13.90 27.64 1.44
N ALA A 95 -12.67 27.16 1.64
CA ALA A 95 -12.33 26.36 2.81
C ALA A 95 -12.51 27.12 4.15
N VAL A 96 -12.45 28.45 4.13
CA VAL A 96 -12.63 29.29 5.33
C VAL A 96 -14.06 29.83 5.46
N LEU A 97 -14.74 30.10 4.34
CA LEU A 97 -16.08 30.71 4.36
C LEU A 97 -17.21 29.68 4.46
N GLU A 98 -17.06 28.53 3.80
CA GLU A 98 -18.12 27.53 3.68
C GLU A 98 -18.15 26.56 4.88
N VAL A 99 -17.00 26.35 5.54
CA VAL A 99 -16.87 25.41 6.66
C VAL A 99 -16.13 26.06 7.81
N ALA A 100 -16.71 25.95 9.02
CA ALA A 100 -16.10 26.47 10.24
C ALA A 100 -14.80 25.75 10.60
N ASP A 101 -14.85 24.41 10.63
CA ASP A 101 -13.68 23.55 10.82
C ASP A 101 -13.67 22.44 9.75
N TYR A 102 -12.91 22.67 8.69
CA TYR A 102 -12.78 21.72 7.61
C TYR A 102 -12.07 20.43 8.03
N HIS A 103 -11.14 20.46 8.98
CA HIS A 103 -10.47 19.23 9.42
C HIS A 103 -11.47 18.30 10.09
N PHE A 104 -12.29 18.84 11.00
CA PHE A 104 -13.32 18.06 11.67
C PHE A 104 -14.40 17.57 10.70
N ALA A 105 -14.91 18.44 9.83
CA ALA A 105 -15.95 18.09 8.87
C ALA A 105 -15.51 16.98 7.91
N ILE A 106 -14.30 17.08 7.37
CA ILE A 106 -13.72 16.07 6.48
C ILE A 106 -13.51 14.75 7.22
N SER A 107 -12.94 14.77 8.43
CA SER A 107 -12.74 13.54 9.21
C SER A 107 -14.07 12.83 9.49
N GLN A 108 -15.13 13.57 9.82
CA GLN A 108 -16.46 12.99 10.02
C GLN A 108 -17.05 12.39 8.75
N LEU A 109 -16.93 13.10 7.63
CA LEU A 109 -17.39 12.60 6.34
C LEU A 109 -16.63 11.34 5.91
N ALA A 110 -15.31 11.32 6.12
CA ALA A 110 -14.48 10.16 5.85
C ALA A 110 -14.87 8.98 6.76
N GLN A 111 -15.16 9.21 8.04
CA GLN A 111 -15.67 8.17 8.95
C GLN A 111 -17.02 7.59 8.49
N ALA A 112 -17.95 8.45 8.09
CA ALA A 112 -19.25 8.04 7.57
C ALA A 112 -19.11 7.23 6.27
N SER A 113 -18.27 7.69 5.34
CA SER A 113 -18.00 7.02 4.06
C SER A 113 -17.31 5.67 4.25
N LEU A 114 -16.32 5.60 5.14
CA LEU A 114 -15.63 4.36 5.50
C LEU A 114 -16.62 3.35 6.10
N ARG A 115 -17.50 3.80 7.00
CA ARG A 115 -18.54 2.95 7.59
C ARG A 115 -19.50 2.40 6.53
N ASP A 116 -19.97 3.24 5.62
CA ASP A 116 -20.94 2.85 4.59
C ASP A 116 -20.34 1.87 3.57
N VAL A 117 -19.13 2.15 3.06
CA VAL A 117 -18.46 1.29 2.07
C VAL A 117 -18.08 -0.04 2.70
N CYS A 118 -17.43 -0.05 3.85
CA CYS A 118 -17.00 -1.28 4.50
C CYS A 118 -18.18 -2.11 5.04
N GLY A 119 -19.33 -1.51 5.34
CA GLY A 119 -20.54 -2.24 5.72
C GLY A 119 -21.21 -3.00 4.57
N LYS A 120 -21.04 -2.51 3.33
CA LYS A 120 -21.63 -3.13 2.11
C LYS A 120 -20.80 -4.26 1.53
N VAL A 121 -19.57 -4.43 2.00
CA VAL A 121 -18.55 -5.31 1.40
C VAL A 121 -18.18 -6.43 2.37
N GLU A 122 -17.77 -7.58 1.81
CA GLU A 122 -17.24 -8.72 2.55
C GLU A 122 -15.88 -8.41 3.18
N LEU A 123 -15.56 -9.05 4.32
CA LEU A 123 -14.29 -8.83 5.01
C LEU A 123 -13.09 -9.18 4.13
N ASP A 124 -13.16 -10.29 3.39
CA ASP A 124 -12.06 -10.73 2.53
C ASP A 124 -11.77 -9.72 1.42
N THR A 125 -12.80 -9.09 0.87
CA THR A 125 -12.65 -8.05 -0.16
C THR A 125 -11.97 -6.81 0.42
N ILE A 126 -12.30 -6.42 1.66
CA ILE A 126 -11.62 -5.30 2.35
C ILE A 126 -10.14 -5.65 2.61
N LEU A 127 -9.83 -6.90 2.96
CA LEU A 127 -8.46 -7.35 3.23
C LEU A 127 -7.61 -7.47 1.96
N SER A 128 -8.18 -7.97 0.87
CA SER A 128 -7.50 -8.29 -0.39
C SER A 128 -7.45 -7.11 -1.37
N ARG A 129 -8.48 -6.26 -1.40
CA ARG A 129 -8.63 -5.14 -2.36
C ARG A 129 -8.67 -3.78 -1.67
N ARG A 130 -7.72 -3.54 -0.78
CA ARG A 130 -7.63 -2.30 0.02
C ARG A 130 -7.58 -1.03 -0.85
N ASP A 131 -6.86 -1.09 -1.97
CA ASP A 131 -6.70 0.05 -2.86
C ASP A 131 -8.02 0.41 -3.56
N GLU A 132 -8.78 -0.58 -4.03
CA GLU A 132 -10.11 -0.39 -4.63
C GLU A 132 -11.10 0.22 -3.62
N MET A 133 -11.05 -0.22 -2.37
CA MET A 133 -11.89 0.34 -1.31
C MET A 133 -11.50 1.79 -0.98
N GLY A 134 -10.19 2.09 -0.95
CA GLY A 134 -9.68 3.44 -0.75
C GLY A 134 -10.15 4.40 -1.85
N ASP A 135 -10.06 3.98 -3.11
CA ASP A 135 -10.53 4.75 -4.26
C ASP A 135 -12.04 5.05 -4.19
N ASN A 136 -12.85 4.06 -3.82
CA ASN A 136 -14.30 4.23 -3.65
C ASN A 136 -14.62 5.25 -2.54
N ILE A 137 -13.93 5.18 -1.40
CA ILE A 137 -14.12 6.15 -0.31
C ILE A 137 -13.66 7.54 -0.76
N ARG A 138 -12.53 7.65 -1.49
CA ARG A 138 -12.05 8.91 -2.04
C ARG A 138 -13.11 9.59 -2.89
N GLU A 139 -13.73 8.87 -3.83
CA GLU A 139 -14.73 9.44 -4.74
C GLU A 139 -15.95 9.98 -3.99
N ILE A 140 -16.42 9.27 -2.96
CA ILE A 140 -17.55 9.70 -2.13
C ILE A 140 -17.20 10.98 -1.37
N VAL A 141 -16.03 11.02 -0.71
CA VAL A 141 -15.59 12.18 0.08
C VAL A 141 -15.26 13.38 -0.83
N GLU A 142 -14.64 13.16 -1.99
CA GLU A 142 -14.28 14.22 -2.93
C GLU A 142 -15.52 14.96 -3.46
N ARG A 143 -16.59 14.23 -3.75
CA ARG A 143 -17.84 14.81 -4.24
C ARG A 143 -18.43 15.86 -3.30
N GLU A 144 -18.40 15.62 -1.98
CA GLU A 144 -18.92 16.58 -1.00
C GLU A 144 -17.91 17.67 -0.65
N THR A 145 -16.62 17.33 -0.55
CA THR A 145 -15.56 18.30 -0.20
C THR A 145 -15.23 19.29 -1.30
N LYS A 146 -15.65 19.02 -2.55
CA LYS A 146 -15.50 19.91 -3.69
C LYS A 146 -16.18 21.27 -3.48
N ASP A 147 -17.33 21.30 -2.80
CA ASP A 147 -18.05 22.54 -2.49
C ASP A 147 -17.25 23.42 -1.52
N TRP A 148 -16.44 22.80 -0.66
CA TRP A 148 -15.56 23.48 0.30
C TRP A 148 -14.22 23.91 -0.30
N GLY A 149 -13.95 23.61 -1.58
CA GLY A 149 -12.69 23.97 -2.24
C GLY A 149 -11.50 23.10 -1.83
N ILE A 150 -11.78 21.89 -1.35
CA ILE A 150 -10.79 20.94 -0.85
C ILE A 150 -10.74 19.76 -1.80
N ALA A 151 -9.53 19.31 -2.16
CA ALA A 151 -9.33 18.18 -3.05
C ALA A 151 -8.76 17.02 -2.25
N ILE A 152 -9.40 15.85 -2.35
CA ILE A 152 -8.90 14.62 -1.77
C ILE A 152 -7.94 13.98 -2.76
N LEU A 153 -6.70 13.72 -2.34
CA LEU A 153 -5.70 13.06 -3.15
C LEU A 153 -5.81 11.55 -3.04
N ASP A 154 -5.92 11.06 -1.80
CA ASP A 154 -5.92 9.63 -1.54
C ASP A 154 -6.56 9.29 -0.19
N VAL A 155 -7.15 8.11 -0.09
CA VAL A 155 -7.68 7.53 1.15
C VAL A 155 -7.07 6.14 1.32
N LYS A 156 -6.35 5.93 2.41
CA LYS A 156 -5.75 4.63 2.71
C LYS A 156 -6.36 4.01 3.94
N ILE A 157 -6.77 2.75 3.81
CA ILE A 157 -7.14 1.91 4.96
C ILE A 157 -5.83 1.50 5.64
N LYS A 158 -5.70 1.80 6.93
CA LYS A 158 -4.46 1.58 7.67
C LYS A 158 -4.49 0.21 8.34
N ASP A 159 -5.34 0.05 9.35
CA ASP A 159 -5.46 -1.15 10.17
C ASP A 159 -6.91 -1.66 10.20
N ILE A 160 -7.05 -2.99 10.21
CA ILE A 160 -8.32 -3.70 10.38
C ILE A 160 -8.13 -4.67 11.55
N GLU A 161 -8.76 -4.39 12.67
CA GLU A 161 -8.73 -5.24 13.86
C GLU A 161 -9.96 -6.14 13.89
N LEU A 162 -9.72 -7.44 14.06
CA LEU A 162 -10.74 -8.46 14.18
C LEU A 162 -10.77 -8.99 15.61
N PRO A 163 -11.92 -9.49 16.10
CA PRO A 163 -11.98 -10.21 17.36
C PRO A 163 -10.99 -11.37 17.40
N GLU A 164 -10.36 -11.59 18.54
CA GLU A 164 -9.32 -12.61 18.72
C GLU A 164 -9.78 -14.02 18.28
N ASN A 165 -11.04 -14.39 18.57
CA ASN A 165 -11.59 -15.69 18.18
C ASN A 165 -11.64 -15.88 16.66
N MET A 166 -12.03 -14.83 15.91
CA MET A 166 -12.08 -14.87 14.44
C MET A 166 -10.68 -14.85 13.85
N LYS A 167 -9.79 -14.00 14.38
CA LYS A 167 -8.39 -13.91 13.93
C LYS A 167 -7.68 -15.28 14.02
N ARG A 168 -7.87 -16.01 15.13
CA ARG A 168 -7.31 -17.36 15.30
C ARG A 168 -7.91 -18.38 14.32
N SER A 169 -9.23 -18.35 14.15
CA SER A 169 -9.91 -19.29 13.24
C SER A 169 -9.50 -19.07 11.79
N MET A 170 -9.42 -17.81 11.34
CA MET A 170 -8.94 -17.44 10.01
C MET A 170 -7.47 -17.80 9.83
N ALA A 171 -6.62 -17.60 10.85
CA ALA A 171 -5.21 -18.00 10.79
C ALA A 171 -5.06 -19.51 10.58
N ASN A 172 -5.80 -20.32 11.35
CA ASN A 172 -5.81 -21.78 11.21
C ASN A 172 -6.31 -22.22 9.82
N GLN A 173 -7.38 -21.59 9.31
CA GLN A 173 -7.92 -21.88 7.99
C GLN A 173 -6.91 -21.50 6.88
N ALA A 174 -6.28 -20.34 6.98
CA ALA A 174 -5.28 -19.88 6.03
C ALA A 174 -4.03 -20.77 6.03
N GLU A 175 -3.61 -21.25 7.20
CA GLU A 175 -2.50 -22.21 7.33
C GLU A 175 -2.84 -23.56 6.71
N ALA A 176 -4.05 -24.08 6.96
CA ALA A 176 -4.52 -25.32 6.35
C ALA A 176 -4.59 -25.23 4.81
N GLU A 177 -5.13 -24.13 4.28
CA GLU A 177 -5.21 -23.89 2.83
C GLU A 177 -3.82 -23.69 2.20
N ARG A 178 -2.91 -22.96 2.87
CA ARG A 178 -1.51 -22.84 2.44
C ARG A 178 -0.80 -24.19 2.42
N SER A 179 -0.96 -25.01 3.46
CA SER A 179 -0.40 -26.35 3.54
C SER A 179 -0.95 -27.29 2.46
N ARG A 180 -2.26 -27.19 2.17
CA ARG A 180 -2.89 -27.91 1.07
C ARG A 180 -2.30 -27.49 -0.28
N ARG A 181 -2.24 -26.19 -0.57
CA ARG A 181 -1.67 -25.66 -1.82
C ARG A 181 -0.21 -26.05 -1.99
N ALA A 182 0.59 -25.95 -0.93
CA ALA A 182 2.00 -26.36 -0.96
C ALA A 182 2.17 -27.84 -1.32
N ARG A 183 1.32 -28.74 -0.78
CA ARG A 183 1.35 -30.17 -1.13
C ARG A 183 0.96 -30.45 -2.59
N ILE A 184 -0.03 -29.74 -3.12
CA ILE A 184 -0.42 -29.86 -4.53
C ILE A 184 0.73 -29.42 -5.44
N ILE A 185 1.31 -28.25 -5.15
CA ILE A 185 2.45 -27.71 -5.91
C ILE A 185 3.64 -28.68 -5.86
N LEU A 186 3.93 -29.27 -4.70
CA LEU A 186 5.01 -30.25 -4.55
C LEU A 186 4.73 -31.52 -5.37
N ALA A 187 3.53 -32.07 -5.31
CA ALA A 187 3.15 -33.26 -6.08
C ALA A 187 3.21 -32.99 -7.60
N GLU A 188 2.76 -31.82 -8.06
CA GLU A 188 2.88 -31.41 -9.46
C GLU A 188 4.35 -31.24 -9.87
N ALA A 189 5.18 -30.65 -9.01
CA ALA A 189 6.62 -30.50 -9.24
C ALA A 189 7.32 -31.88 -9.32
N GLU A 190 6.99 -32.82 -8.43
CA GLU A 190 7.51 -34.19 -8.45
C GLU A 190 7.11 -34.93 -9.72
N GLN A 191 5.85 -34.78 -10.16
CA GLN A 191 5.38 -35.35 -11.41
C GLN A 191 6.14 -34.78 -12.62
N GLN A 192 6.29 -33.46 -12.69
CA GLN A 192 7.04 -32.80 -13.76
C GLN A 192 8.51 -33.24 -13.77
N ALA A 193 9.14 -33.33 -12.61
CA ALA A 193 10.52 -33.82 -12.46
C ALA A 193 10.66 -35.27 -12.92
N ALA A 194 9.75 -36.16 -12.52
CA ALA A 194 9.75 -37.56 -12.92
C ALA A 194 9.61 -37.71 -14.45
N VAL A 195 8.70 -36.95 -15.08
CA VAL A 195 8.53 -36.94 -16.54
C VAL A 195 9.83 -36.52 -17.23
N LYS A 196 10.46 -35.43 -16.77
CA LYS A 196 11.73 -34.94 -17.34
C LYS A 196 12.88 -35.91 -17.14
N LEU A 197 12.95 -36.61 -16.02
CA LEU A 197 13.95 -37.64 -15.76
C LEU A 197 13.78 -38.85 -16.70
N VAL A 198 12.54 -39.28 -16.95
CA VAL A 198 12.26 -40.37 -17.90
C VAL A 198 12.60 -39.95 -19.33
N GLU A 199 12.25 -38.73 -19.75
CA GLU A 199 12.67 -38.18 -21.05
C GLU A 199 14.20 -38.14 -21.19
N ALA A 200 14.90 -37.66 -20.15
CA ALA A 200 16.36 -37.64 -20.11
C ALA A 200 16.97 -39.05 -20.15
N GLY A 201 16.36 -40.02 -19.45
CA GLY A 201 16.78 -41.43 -19.48
C GLY A 201 16.69 -42.01 -20.89
N LYS A 202 15.54 -41.83 -21.57
CA LYS A 202 15.36 -42.28 -22.96
C LYS A 202 16.37 -41.66 -23.92
N MET A 203 16.62 -40.35 -23.82
CA MET A 203 17.64 -39.67 -24.63
C MET A 203 19.06 -40.19 -24.38
N ILE A 204 19.35 -40.63 -23.16
CA ILE A 204 20.65 -41.21 -22.80
C ILE A 204 20.78 -42.64 -23.34
N ASP A 205 19.71 -43.44 -23.29
CA ASP A 205 19.70 -44.80 -23.81
C ASP A 205 19.90 -44.86 -25.33
N GLU A 206 19.47 -43.83 -26.07
CA GLU A 206 19.67 -43.70 -27.52
C GLU A 206 21.16 -43.67 -27.92
N SER A 207 22.06 -43.25 -27.02
CA SER A 207 23.50 -43.13 -27.31
C SER A 207 24.37 -43.75 -26.21
N PRO A 208 25.07 -44.87 -26.46
CA PRO A 208 25.99 -45.48 -25.50
C PRO A 208 27.10 -44.55 -24.99
N SER A 209 27.40 -43.48 -25.74
CA SER A 209 28.38 -42.46 -25.35
C SER A 209 27.84 -41.51 -24.27
N ALA A 210 26.53 -41.27 -24.23
CA ALA A 210 25.90 -40.37 -23.25
C ALA A 210 25.96 -40.94 -21.83
N ILE A 211 25.71 -42.25 -21.66
CA ILE A 211 25.85 -42.94 -20.36
C ILE A 211 27.29 -42.82 -19.83
N LYS A 212 28.30 -42.99 -20.70
CA LYS A 212 29.71 -42.86 -20.31
C LYS A 212 30.06 -41.44 -19.88
N LEU A 213 29.58 -40.43 -20.60
CA LEU A 213 29.79 -39.02 -20.23
C LEU A 213 29.13 -38.69 -18.89
N ARG A 214 27.89 -39.16 -18.66
CA ARG A 214 27.21 -39.04 -17.37
C ARG A 214 28.05 -39.68 -16.27
N LEU A 215 28.54 -40.91 -16.46
CA LEU A 215 29.40 -41.60 -15.50
C LEU A 215 30.67 -40.79 -15.16
N TYR A 216 31.33 -40.20 -16.16
CA TYR A 216 32.49 -39.34 -15.92
C TYR A 216 32.14 -38.07 -15.16
N GLN A 217 30.98 -37.46 -15.41
CA GLN A 217 30.48 -36.33 -14.62
C GLN A 217 30.22 -36.74 -13.17
N THR A 218 29.54 -37.86 -12.92
CA THR A 218 29.29 -38.35 -11.55
C THR A 218 30.61 -38.62 -10.81
N LEU A 219 31.62 -39.15 -11.50
CA LEU A 219 32.95 -39.35 -10.92
C LEU A 219 33.64 -38.03 -10.58
N ALA A 220 33.48 -36.99 -11.40
CA ALA A 220 34.02 -35.66 -11.13
C ALA A 220 33.33 -34.99 -9.93
N ASP A 221 32.01 -35.13 -9.81
CA ASP A 221 31.23 -34.59 -8.68
C ASP A 221 31.62 -35.30 -7.35
N ILE A 222 31.72 -36.63 -7.37
CA ILE A 222 32.17 -37.43 -6.21
C ILE A 222 33.61 -37.06 -5.81
N ALA A 223 34.51 -36.87 -6.79
CA ALA A 223 35.88 -36.45 -6.53
C ALA A 223 35.95 -35.03 -5.93
N SER A 224 35.01 -34.15 -6.29
CA SER A 224 34.90 -32.80 -5.74
C SER A 224 34.41 -32.79 -4.28
N GLU A 225 33.56 -33.74 -3.86
CA GLU A 225 33.02 -33.82 -2.49
C GLU A 225 34.01 -34.35 -1.43
N LYS A 226 35.27 -34.64 -1.77
CA LYS A 226 36.33 -35.11 -0.83
C LYS A 226 35.95 -36.35 0.01
N ASN A 227 35.12 -37.26 -0.51
CA ASN A 227 34.83 -38.53 0.19
C ASN A 227 35.94 -39.58 -0.05
N SER A 228 36.46 -40.19 1.02
CA SER A 228 37.62 -41.10 0.99
C SER A 228 37.29 -42.57 0.69
N THR A 229 36.01 -42.95 0.68
CA THR A 229 35.56 -44.32 0.39
C THR A 229 34.49 -44.29 -0.69
N ILE A 230 34.83 -44.80 -1.87
CA ILE A 230 33.93 -44.89 -3.03
C ILE A 230 33.49 -46.35 -3.16
N ILE A 231 32.22 -46.63 -2.86
CA ILE A 231 31.60 -47.94 -3.15
C ILE A 231 31.11 -47.88 -4.59
N PHE A 232 31.70 -48.69 -5.47
CA PHE A 232 31.42 -48.68 -6.90
C PHE A 232 30.37 -49.76 -7.26
N PRO A 233 29.11 -49.38 -7.56
CA PRO A 233 28.17 -50.32 -8.16
C PRO A 233 28.48 -50.47 -9.66
N PHE A 234 29.03 -51.62 -10.06
CA PHE A 234 29.26 -51.95 -11.47
C PHE A 234 27.97 -52.53 -12.07
N PRO A 235 27.37 -51.95 -13.14
CA PRO A 235 26.16 -52.50 -13.76
C PRO A 235 26.45 -53.86 -14.42
N GLU A 236 25.66 -54.89 -14.08
CA GLU A 236 25.78 -56.25 -14.64
C GLU A 236 25.55 -56.33 -16.16
N GLU A 237 24.87 -55.34 -16.75
CA GLU A 237 24.53 -55.31 -18.19
C GLU A 237 25.76 -55.23 -19.09
N ILE A 238 26.89 -54.73 -18.59
CA ILE A 238 28.17 -54.70 -19.32
C ILE A 238 28.86 -56.09 -19.31
N LEU A 239 28.54 -56.96 -18.33
CA LEU A 239 29.10 -58.31 -18.22
C LEU A 239 28.46 -59.31 -19.19
N TYR A 240 27.19 -59.12 -19.57
CA TYR A 240 26.51 -60.02 -20.51
C TYR A 240 26.75 -59.61 -21.97
N LYS A 241 27.92 -59.98 -22.49
CA LYS A 241 28.14 -60.11 -23.93
C LYS A 241 27.24 -61.25 -24.46
N LYS A 242 26.13 -60.90 -25.10
CA LYS A 242 25.22 -61.81 -25.81
C LYS A 242 26.05 -62.77 -26.68
N LYS A 243 26.07 -64.04 -26.27
CA LYS A 243 26.70 -65.13 -27.03
C LYS A 243 25.73 -65.46 -28.15
N ASP A 244 25.97 -64.89 -29.34
CA ASP A 244 25.25 -65.29 -30.55
C ASP A 244 25.51 -66.78 -30.82
N SER A 245 24.55 -67.61 -30.41
CA SER A 245 24.44 -68.99 -30.87
C SER A 245 23.90 -68.96 -32.29
N LYS A 246 24.81 -69.00 -33.27
CA LYS A 246 24.48 -69.41 -34.64
C LYS A 246 23.88 -70.81 -34.58
N LYS A 247 22.57 -70.90 -34.79
CA LYS A 247 21.87 -72.15 -35.10
C LYS A 247 21.88 -72.31 -36.63
N ASN A 248 22.88 -73.05 -37.11
CA ASN A 248 23.00 -73.66 -38.44
C ASN A 248 23.60 -75.05 -38.16
N ILE A 249 23.22 -76.20 -38.71
CA ILE A 249 22.32 -76.68 -39.77
C ILE A 249 22.24 -78.21 -39.50
N GLU A 250 21.13 -78.84 -39.92
CA GLU A 250 20.88 -80.30 -40.08
C GLU A 250 20.75 -81.21 -38.84
#